data_AF-A0A960G5N0-F1
#
_entry.id   AF-A0A960G5N0-F1
#
_cell.length_a   1.000
_cell.length_b   1.000
_cell.length_c   1.000
_cell.angle_alpha   90.00
_cell.angle_beta   90.00
_cell.angle_gamma   90.00
#
_symmetry.space_group_name_H-M   'P 1'
#
loop_
_entity.id
_entity.type
_entity.pdbx_description
1 polymer ?
#
loop_
_entity_poly.entity_id
_entity_poly.type
_entity_poly.pdbx_seq_one_letter_code
_entity_poly.pdbx_strand_id
1 'polypeptide(L)'
;MPSLSRSVASLRIAGDDLVPADVTELLGQEPTFAYARGDELSSKQGVARVARFGLWSYAAPESNPGNLDEQVAAITAELTADLDVWRQLAASFRLDLFCGLFLDRLNEGLSISPVSLKLLAERGVKLDLDIYGNFDGDVNATISQTQYHEQIEALAHNVTEEAAAEGWLTFLPEDEDQSPLQRSVNQLARNLRFRHYDGDGCVDH
;
A
#
# COMPACT_ATOMS: atom_id res chain seq x y z
N MET A 1 13.22 8.51 -6.31
CA MET A 1 12.61 7.64 -5.30
C MET A 1 13.13 6.23 -5.52
N PRO A 2 13.58 5.52 -4.47
CA PRO A 2 13.89 4.10 -4.57
C PRO A 2 12.67 3.30 -5.02
N SER A 3 12.90 2.27 -5.83
CA SER A 3 11.85 1.41 -6.37
C SER A 3 11.24 0.56 -5.27
N LEU A 4 9.92 0.37 -5.29
CA LEU A 4 9.24 -0.57 -4.41
C LEU A 4 9.87 -1.97 -4.49
N SER A 5 10.22 -2.56 -3.33
CA SER A 5 10.80 -3.90 -3.28
C SER A 5 9.92 -4.96 -3.92
N ARG A 6 8.63 -5.03 -3.55
CA ARG A 6 7.74 -6.09 -4.04
C ARG A 6 6.29 -5.64 -4.10
N SER A 7 5.57 -6.13 -5.12
CA SER A 7 4.12 -5.94 -5.24
C SER A 7 3.38 -7.24 -5.54
N VAL A 8 2.18 -7.37 -4.98
CA VAL A 8 1.19 -8.38 -5.35
C VAL A 8 -0.10 -7.67 -5.76
N ALA A 9 -0.76 -8.14 -6.81
CA ALA A 9 -2.05 -7.61 -7.21
C ALA A 9 -3.07 -8.72 -7.46
N SER A 10 -4.31 -8.48 -7.08
CA SER A 10 -5.42 -9.41 -7.34
C SER A 10 -6.70 -8.65 -7.61
N LEU A 11 -7.37 -8.97 -8.72
CA LEU A 11 -8.74 -8.54 -8.95
C LEU A 11 -9.64 -9.32 -8.01
N ARG A 12 -10.51 -8.62 -7.29
CA ARG A 12 -11.52 -9.18 -6.39
C ARG A 12 -12.90 -8.71 -6.80
N ILE A 13 -13.82 -9.65 -6.89
CA ILE A 13 -15.25 -9.41 -7.07
C ILE A 13 -15.93 -10.02 -5.86
N ALA A 14 -16.63 -9.20 -5.09
CA ALA A 14 -17.23 -9.62 -3.82
C ALA A 14 -18.69 -9.18 -3.71
N GLY A 15 -19.53 -10.09 -3.23
CA GLY A 15 -20.94 -9.79 -2.99
C GLY A 15 -21.67 -10.94 -2.31
N ASP A 16 -22.85 -10.64 -1.79
CA ASP A 16 -23.61 -11.57 -0.95
C ASP A 16 -24.21 -12.72 -1.75
N ASP A 17 -24.67 -12.40 -2.96
CA ASP A 17 -25.30 -13.31 -3.92
C ASP A 17 -24.32 -13.80 -5.00
N LEU A 18 -23.01 -13.61 -4.77
CA LEU A 18 -21.99 -14.00 -5.75
C LEU A 18 -21.91 -15.53 -5.85
N VAL A 19 -22.13 -16.03 -7.06
CA VAL A 19 -21.89 -17.42 -7.46
C VAL A 19 -20.60 -17.46 -8.31
N PRO A 20 -19.53 -18.14 -7.85
CA PRO A 20 -18.25 -18.12 -8.56
C PRO A 20 -18.32 -18.60 -10.01
N ALA A 21 -19.11 -19.63 -10.30
CA ALA A 21 -19.25 -20.20 -11.64
C ALA A 21 -19.83 -19.18 -12.64
N ASP A 22 -20.84 -18.40 -12.23
CA ASP A 22 -21.44 -17.37 -13.08
C ASP A 22 -20.43 -16.25 -13.40
N VAL A 23 -19.61 -15.86 -12.42
CA VAL A 23 -18.54 -14.86 -12.63
C VAL A 23 -17.44 -15.42 -13.55
N THR A 24 -17.05 -16.67 -13.38
CA THR A 24 -16.11 -17.38 -14.27
C THR A 24 -16.60 -17.40 -15.71
N GLU A 25 -17.87 -17.76 -15.94
CA GLU A 25 -18.47 -17.79 -17.27
C GLU A 25 -18.46 -16.40 -17.93
N LEU A 26 -18.84 -15.36 -17.17
CA LEU A 26 -18.84 -13.98 -17.64
C LEU A 26 -17.43 -13.47 -17.99
N LEU A 27 -16.44 -13.78 -17.17
CA LEU A 27 -15.07 -13.27 -17.33
C LEU A 27 -14.21 -14.11 -18.28
N GLY A 28 -14.59 -15.36 -18.54
CA GLY A 28 -13.91 -16.26 -19.46
C GLY A 28 -12.62 -16.88 -18.93
N GLN A 29 -12.38 -16.81 -17.61
CA GLN A 29 -11.17 -17.32 -16.98
C GLN A 29 -11.48 -17.90 -15.60
N GLU A 30 -10.75 -18.94 -15.18
CA GLU A 30 -10.89 -19.51 -13.84
C GLU A 30 -10.24 -18.63 -12.77
N PRO A 31 -10.86 -18.47 -11.58
CA PRO A 31 -10.27 -17.71 -10.49
C PRO A 31 -9.05 -18.42 -9.92
N THR A 32 -8.11 -17.64 -9.40
CA THR A 32 -7.05 -18.18 -8.52
C THR A 32 -7.63 -18.66 -7.19
N PHE A 33 -8.69 -17.99 -6.72
CA PHE A 33 -9.39 -18.34 -5.49
C PHE A 33 -10.83 -17.84 -5.53
N ALA A 34 -11.78 -18.68 -5.14
CA ALA A 34 -13.18 -18.28 -5.05
C ALA A 34 -13.94 -19.08 -4.00
N TYR A 35 -15.05 -18.52 -3.55
CA TYR A 35 -16.04 -19.18 -2.68
C TYR A 35 -17.39 -18.46 -2.78
N ALA A 36 -18.47 -19.20 -2.54
CA ALA A 36 -19.79 -18.64 -2.33
C ALA A 36 -20.01 -18.35 -0.84
N ARG A 37 -21.02 -17.51 -0.55
CA ARG A 37 -21.51 -17.33 0.82
C ARG A 37 -21.99 -18.67 1.37
N GLY A 38 -21.61 -18.98 2.61
CA GLY A 38 -21.98 -20.22 3.28
C GLY A 38 -20.95 -21.35 3.14
N ASP A 39 -19.99 -21.22 2.23
CA ASP A 39 -18.93 -22.21 2.08
C ASP A 39 -18.04 -22.28 3.34
N GLU A 40 -17.60 -23.49 3.69
CA GLU A 40 -16.62 -23.68 4.76
C GLU A 40 -15.21 -23.41 4.23
N LEU A 41 -14.57 -22.37 4.76
CA LEU A 41 -13.21 -21.98 4.42
C LEU A 41 -12.24 -22.49 5.48
N SER A 42 -11.32 -23.35 5.06
CA SER A 42 -10.23 -23.82 5.89
C SER A 42 -9.17 -22.73 6.07
N SER A 43 -8.79 -22.42 7.31
CA SER A 43 -7.60 -21.61 7.58
C SER A 43 -6.35 -22.51 7.69
N LYS A 44 -5.17 -21.93 7.42
CA LYS A 44 -3.87 -22.60 7.66
C LYS A 44 -3.67 -23.01 9.13
N GLN A 45 -4.42 -22.43 10.05
CA GLN A 45 -4.39 -22.72 11.49
C GLN A 45 -5.45 -23.77 11.90
N GLY A 46 -6.13 -24.40 10.93
CA GLY A 46 -7.11 -25.47 11.16
C GLY A 46 -8.50 -25.00 11.61
N VAL A 47 -8.72 -23.69 11.74
CA VAL A 47 -10.04 -23.14 12.09
C VAL A 47 -10.86 -22.99 10.81
N ALA A 48 -11.93 -23.77 10.69
CA ALA A 48 -12.92 -23.59 9.65
C ALA A 48 -13.77 -22.35 9.96
N ARG A 49 -13.93 -21.46 8.98
CA ARG A 49 -14.88 -20.34 9.06
C ARG A 49 -15.89 -20.45 7.94
N VAL A 50 -17.15 -20.13 8.24
CA VAL A 50 -18.19 -20.03 7.22
C VAL A 50 -18.03 -18.69 6.49
N ALA A 51 -17.98 -18.73 5.16
CA ALA A 51 -17.89 -17.55 4.31
C ALA A 51 -19.12 -16.65 4.51
N ARG A 52 -18.88 -15.40 4.90
CA ARG A 52 -19.96 -14.44 5.18
C ARG A 52 -20.52 -13.77 3.92
N PHE A 53 -19.83 -13.85 2.80
CA PHE A 53 -20.18 -13.31 1.48
C PHE A 53 -19.50 -14.20 0.44
N GLY A 54 -19.76 -14.01 -0.86
CA GLY A 54 -19.04 -14.69 -1.94
C GLY A 54 -17.89 -13.85 -2.49
N LEU A 55 -16.80 -14.50 -2.86
CA LEU A 55 -15.62 -13.90 -3.46
C LEU A 55 -15.23 -14.66 -4.73
N TRP A 56 -14.91 -13.92 -5.78
CA TRP A 56 -14.16 -14.41 -6.92
C TRP A 56 -12.88 -13.57 -7.04
N SER A 57 -11.71 -14.21 -7.10
CA SER A 57 -10.42 -13.54 -7.08
C SER A 57 -9.46 -14.11 -8.12
N TYR A 58 -8.80 -13.23 -8.85
CA TYR A 58 -7.78 -13.58 -9.84
C TYR A 58 -6.50 -12.80 -9.59
N ALA A 59 -5.41 -13.51 -9.30
CA ALA A 59 -4.13 -12.94 -8.91
C ALA A 59 -3.16 -12.91 -10.09
N ALA A 60 -2.45 -11.78 -10.24
CA ALA A 60 -1.26 -11.73 -11.08
C ALA A 60 -0.10 -12.49 -10.41
N PRO A 61 0.90 -12.93 -11.19
CA PRO A 61 2.20 -13.27 -10.63
C PRO A 61 2.76 -12.13 -9.76
N GLU A 62 3.42 -12.48 -8.67
CA GLU A 62 4.14 -11.52 -7.83
C GLU A 62 5.25 -10.83 -8.63
N SER A 63 5.50 -9.56 -8.33
CA SER A 63 6.55 -8.77 -8.99
C SER A 63 7.62 -8.31 -7.99
N ASN A 64 8.89 -8.52 -8.33
CA ASN A 64 10.09 -8.11 -7.60
C ASN A 64 11.19 -7.73 -8.61
N PRO A 65 11.52 -6.44 -8.80
CA PRO A 65 10.98 -5.28 -8.07
C PRO A 65 9.49 -5.05 -8.32
N GLY A 66 8.79 -4.38 -7.41
CA GLY A 66 7.35 -4.15 -7.50
C GLY A 66 6.94 -3.38 -8.76
N ASN A 67 5.91 -3.86 -9.46
CA ASN A 67 5.39 -3.28 -10.70
C ASN A 67 3.88 -3.54 -10.86
N LEU A 68 3.06 -2.52 -10.55
CA LEU A 68 1.61 -2.64 -10.70
C LEU A 68 1.13 -2.53 -12.15
N ASP A 69 1.84 -1.81 -13.02
CA ASP A 69 1.43 -1.68 -14.42
C ASP A 69 1.48 -3.04 -15.14
N GLU A 70 2.55 -3.81 -14.91
CA GLU A 70 2.65 -5.18 -15.44
C GLU A 70 1.59 -6.12 -14.86
N GLN A 71 1.29 -6.01 -13.56
CA GLN A 71 0.28 -6.85 -12.91
C GLN A 71 -1.14 -6.50 -13.37
N VAL A 72 -1.46 -5.23 -13.58
CA VAL A 72 -2.73 -4.78 -14.18
C VAL A 72 -2.86 -5.31 -15.61
N ALA A 73 -1.80 -5.18 -16.42
CA ALA A 73 -1.79 -5.69 -17.79
C ALA A 73 -1.98 -7.22 -17.82
N ALA A 74 -1.27 -7.97 -16.97
CA ALA A 74 -1.38 -9.42 -16.88
C ALA A 74 -2.79 -9.87 -16.51
N ILE A 75 -3.43 -9.23 -15.53
CA ILE A 75 -4.82 -9.54 -15.15
C ILE A 75 -5.78 -9.21 -16.29
N THR A 76 -5.70 -8.00 -16.85
CA THR A 76 -6.68 -7.54 -17.84
C THR A 76 -6.55 -8.21 -19.21
N ALA A 77 -5.38 -8.75 -19.56
CA ALA A 77 -5.16 -9.49 -20.79
C ALA A 77 -5.84 -10.87 -20.81
N GLU A 78 -6.05 -11.48 -19.65
CA GLU A 78 -6.62 -12.83 -19.49
C GLU A 78 -8.14 -12.83 -19.33
N LEU A 79 -8.76 -11.66 -19.13
CA LEU A 79 -10.19 -11.51 -18.89
C LEU A 79 -10.89 -10.87 -20.09
N THR A 80 -12.21 -11.04 -20.16
CA THR A 80 -13.02 -10.39 -21.19
C THR A 80 -12.77 -8.88 -21.30
N ALA A 81 -12.67 -8.39 -22.54
CA ALA A 81 -12.60 -6.96 -22.85
C ALA A 81 -13.99 -6.31 -22.97
N ASP A 82 -15.07 -7.08 -22.85
CA ASP A 82 -16.44 -6.60 -23.00
C ASP A 82 -16.88 -5.74 -21.81
N LEU A 83 -16.95 -4.43 -22.01
CA LEU A 83 -17.33 -3.48 -20.96
C LEU A 83 -18.80 -3.58 -20.53
N ASP A 84 -19.69 -4.21 -21.30
CA ASP A 84 -21.06 -4.49 -20.85
C ASP A 84 -21.08 -5.54 -19.74
N VAL A 85 -20.23 -6.57 -19.85
CA VAL A 85 -20.04 -7.57 -18.79
C VAL A 85 -19.52 -6.89 -17.51
N TRP A 86 -18.52 -6.02 -17.62
CA TRP A 86 -17.99 -5.28 -16.48
C TRP A 86 -19.03 -4.35 -15.84
N ARG A 87 -19.85 -3.65 -16.64
CA ARG A 87 -20.97 -2.85 -16.14
C ARG A 87 -21.99 -3.70 -15.37
N GLN A 88 -22.34 -4.88 -15.88
CA GLN A 88 -23.24 -5.81 -15.21
C GLN A 88 -22.68 -6.27 -13.86
N LEU A 89 -21.39 -6.62 -13.83
CA LEU A 89 -20.71 -7.04 -12.60
C LEU A 89 -20.64 -5.90 -11.59
N ALA A 90 -20.24 -4.70 -12.01
CA ALA A 90 -20.15 -3.51 -11.15
C ALA A 90 -21.51 -3.03 -10.61
N ALA A 91 -22.61 -3.34 -11.31
CA ALA A 91 -23.96 -3.04 -10.82
C ALA A 91 -24.40 -4.00 -9.70
N SER A 92 -23.87 -5.21 -9.67
CA SER A 92 -24.30 -6.28 -8.73
C SER A 92 -23.31 -6.52 -7.59
N PHE A 93 -22.02 -6.24 -7.80
CA PHE A 93 -20.94 -6.63 -6.92
C PHE A 93 -19.94 -5.49 -6.69
N ARG A 94 -19.13 -5.63 -5.62
CA ARG A 94 -18.00 -4.74 -5.38
C ARG A 94 -16.78 -5.29 -6.11
N LEU A 95 -16.19 -4.45 -6.95
CA LEU A 95 -15.00 -4.77 -7.73
C LEU A 95 -13.84 -3.92 -7.24
N ASP A 96 -12.74 -4.56 -6.89
CA ASP A 96 -11.51 -3.87 -6.55
C ASP A 96 -10.27 -4.63 -7.03
N LEU A 97 -9.21 -3.89 -7.31
CA LEU A 97 -7.87 -4.42 -7.47
C LEU A 97 -7.14 -4.23 -6.14
N PHE A 98 -7.00 -5.31 -5.40
CA PHE A 98 -6.14 -5.35 -4.23
C PHE A 98 -4.68 -5.30 -4.64
N CYS A 99 -3.93 -4.39 -4.05
CA CYS A 99 -2.49 -4.27 -4.23
C CYS A 99 -1.79 -4.29 -2.86
N GLY A 100 -1.02 -5.34 -2.59
CA GLY A 100 -0.10 -5.36 -1.47
C GLY A 100 1.26 -4.81 -1.89
N LEU A 101 1.68 -3.70 -1.28
CA LEU A 101 2.96 -3.03 -1.54
C LEU A 101 3.89 -3.28 -0.35
N PHE A 102 5.04 -3.90 -0.58
CA PHE A 102 5.98 -4.25 0.47
C PHE A 102 7.26 -3.43 0.33
N LEU A 103 7.57 -2.66 1.37
CA LEU A 103 8.68 -1.73 1.42
C LEU A 103 9.80 -2.33 2.27
N ASP A 104 11.01 -2.35 1.72
CA ASP A 104 12.21 -2.74 2.46
C ASP A 104 12.91 -1.53 3.10
N ARG A 105 12.69 -0.34 2.55
CA ARG A 105 13.27 0.92 3.02
C ARG A 105 12.26 2.05 2.96
N LEU A 106 12.56 3.12 3.70
CA LEU A 106 11.78 4.34 3.66
C LEU A 106 11.84 4.96 2.26
N ASN A 107 10.79 5.71 1.93
CA ASN A 107 10.68 6.44 0.67
C ASN A 107 10.68 5.56 -0.61
N GLU A 108 10.49 4.24 -0.47
CA GLU A 108 10.19 3.36 -1.60
C GLU A 108 8.81 3.68 -2.16
N GLY A 109 8.69 3.62 -3.48
CA GLY A 109 7.45 3.92 -4.16
C GLY A 109 7.38 3.37 -5.57
N LEU A 110 6.19 3.51 -6.15
CA LEU A 110 5.94 3.27 -7.56
C LEU A 110 4.90 4.27 -8.06
N SER A 111 4.83 4.38 -9.39
CA SER A 111 3.74 5.07 -10.07
C SER A 111 2.88 4.04 -10.79
N ILE A 112 1.60 4.37 -10.97
CA ILE A 112 0.69 3.60 -11.83
C ILE A 112 0.42 4.46 -13.06
N SER A 113 0.59 3.89 -14.25
CA SER A 113 0.39 4.63 -15.49
C SER A 113 -1.07 5.04 -15.68
N PRO A 114 -1.33 6.15 -16.39
CA PRO A 114 -2.68 6.52 -16.81
C PRO A 114 -3.39 5.44 -17.62
N VAL A 115 -2.64 4.60 -18.35
CA VAL A 115 -3.19 3.49 -19.13
C VAL A 115 -3.79 2.44 -18.20
N SER A 116 -3.05 2.01 -17.19
CA SER A 116 -3.54 1.06 -16.18
C SER A 116 -4.70 1.63 -15.38
N LEU A 117 -4.62 2.89 -14.95
CA LEU A 117 -5.72 3.56 -14.25
C LEU A 117 -6.99 3.61 -15.12
N LYS A 118 -6.84 3.87 -16.42
CA LYS A 118 -7.95 3.85 -17.37
C LYS A 118 -8.55 2.44 -17.51
N LEU A 119 -7.72 1.40 -17.64
CA LEU A 119 -8.18 0.01 -17.73
C LEU A 119 -9.06 -0.40 -16.54
N LEU A 120 -8.68 0.03 -15.33
CA LEU A 120 -9.45 -0.21 -14.12
C LEU A 120 -10.73 0.63 -14.10
N ALA A 121 -10.63 1.92 -14.41
CA ALA A 121 -11.77 2.84 -14.39
C ALA A 121 -12.87 2.45 -15.37
N GLU A 122 -12.53 2.05 -16.61
CA GLU A 122 -13.49 1.61 -17.63
C GLU A 122 -14.26 0.35 -17.20
N ARG A 123 -13.68 -0.45 -16.31
CA ARG A 123 -14.27 -1.69 -15.77
C ARG A 123 -14.98 -1.48 -14.42
N GLY A 124 -15.00 -0.24 -13.91
CA GLY A 124 -15.57 0.05 -12.59
C GLY A 124 -14.79 -0.57 -11.44
N VAL A 125 -13.50 -0.87 -11.63
CA VAL A 125 -12.65 -1.51 -10.63
C VAL A 125 -11.98 -0.43 -9.77
N LYS A 126 -12.26 -0.45 -8.47
CA LYS A 126 -11.59 0.43 -7.50
C LYS A 126 -10.15 -0.03 -7.27
N LEU A 127 -9.17 0.88 -7.25
CA LEU A 127 -7.83 0.55 -6.78
C LEU A 127 -7.80 0.54 -5.24
N ASP A 128 -7.29 -0.53 -4.63
CA ASP A 128 -7.20 -0.73 -3.18
C ASP A 128 -5.74 -1.02 -2.80
N LEU A 129 -5.11 -0.15 -2.02
CA LEU A 129 -3.69 -0.23 -1.70
C LEU A 129 -3.49 -0.54 -0.22
N ASP A 130 -2.80 -1.65 0.06
CA ASP A 130 -2.27 -1.96 1.38
C ASP A 130 -0.75 -1.82 1.35
N ILE A 131 -0.23 -0.95 2.21
CA ILE A 131 1.20 -0.62 2.26
C ILE A 131 1.82 -1.23 3.51
N TYR A 132 2.78 -2.14 3.32
CA TYR A 132 3.46 -2.89 4.36
C TYR A 132 4.91 -2.44 4.45
N GLY A 133 5.28 -1.81 5.55
CA GLY A 133 6.65 -1.46 5.87
C GLY A 133 7.29 -2.48 6.80
N ASN A 134 8.45 -3.03 6.43
CA ASN A 134 9.26 -3.83 7.34
C ASN A 134 10.29 -2.93 8.05
N PHE A 135 9.80 -1.93 8.78
CA PHE A 135 10.65 -0.92 9.44
C PHE A 135 11.00 -1.26 10.89
N ASP A 136 10.46 -2.36 11.41
CA ASP A 136 10.83 -2.88 12.73
C ASP A 136 12.19 -3.56 12.61
N GLY A 137 13.22 -2.72 12.60
CA GLY A 137 14.61 -3.16 12.69
C GLY A 137 14.78 -4.01 13.93
N ASP A 138 15.26 -5.24 13.74
CA ASP A 138 15.98 -5.92 14.79
C ASP A 138 17.10 -4.97 15.25
N VAL A 139 17.01 -4.51 16.50
CA VAL A 139 18.00 -3.60 17.11
C VAL A 139 19.42 -4.20 17.15
N ASN A 140 19.56 -5.49 16.82
CA ASN A 140 20.83 -6.19 16.70
C ASN A 140 21.21 -6.55 15.25
N ALA A 141 20.40 -6.21 14.25
CA ALA A 141 20.77 -6.43 12.86
C ALA A 141 21.84 -5.42 12.44
N THR A 142 22.91 -5.92 11.82
CA THR A 142 23.89 -5.06 11.15
C THR A 142 23.21 -4.37 9.97
N ILE A 143 22.80 -3.13 10.17
CA ILE A 143 22.29 -2.26 9.12
C ILE A 143 23.45 -1.62 8.35
N SER A 144 23.24 -1.35 7.06
CA SER A 144 24.20 -0.56 6.28
C SER A 144 24.28 0.88 6.80
N GLN A 145 25.37 1.59 6.49
CA GLN A 145 25.53 3.00 6.89
C GLN A 145 24.36 3.87 6.38
N THR A 146 23.86 3.60 5.17
CA THR A 146 22.70 4.29 4.59
C THR A 146 21.44 4.04 5.41
N GLN A 147 21.15 2.78 5.74
CA GLN A 147 19.99 2.42 6.56
C GLN A 147 20.05 3.02 7.96
N TYR A 148 21.25 3.09 8.56
CA TYR A 148 21.45 3.77 9.84
C TYR A 148 21.11 5.27 9.75
N HIS A 149 21.58 5.96 8.71
CA HIS A 149 21.27 7.38 8.52
C HIS A 149 19.77 7.62 8.27
N GLU A 150 19.14 6.81 7.42
CA GLU A 150 17.69 6.86 7.17
C GLU A 150 16.88 6.66 8.47
N GLN A 151 17.29 5.71 9.30
CA GLN A 151 16.64 5.45 10.58
C GLN A 151 16.79 6.60 11.58
N ILE A 152 17.99 7.18 11.68
CA ILE A 152 18.25 8.35 12.54
C ILE A 152 17.43 9.55 12.08
N GLU A 153 17.31 9.76 10.77
CA GLU A 153 16.49 10.83 10.21
C GLU A 153 15.00 10.65 10.51
N ALA A 154 14.47 9.43 10.37
CA ALA A 154 13.07 9.13 10.70
C ALA A 154 12.77 9.35 12.20
N LEU A 155 13.65 8.86 13.07
CA LEU A 155 13.53 9.08 14.51
C LEU A 155 13.60 10.57 14.85
N ALA A 156 14.45 11.33 14.16
CA ALA A 156 14.55 12.77 14.35
C ALA A 156 13.25 13.49 13.96
N HIS A 157 12.62 13.12 12.84
CA HIS A 157 11.32 13.66 12.44
C HIS A 157 10.23 13.34 13.46
N ASN A 158 10.12 12.08 13.90
CA ASN A 158 9.14 11.66 14.90
C ASN A 158 9.30 12.45 16.21
N VAL A 159 10.53 12.63 16.69
CA VAL A 159 10.80 13.45 17.88
C VAL A 159 10.28 14.88 17.70
N THR A 160 10.41 15.46 16.51
CA THR A 160 9.92 16.82 16.25
C THR A 160 8.40 16.90 16.14
N GLU A 161 7.75 15.89 15.57
CA GLU A 161 6.28 15.83 15.49
C GLU A 161 5.65 15.68 16.87
N GLU A 162 6.15 14.75 17.68
CA GLU A 162 5.67 14.54 19.05
C GLU A 162 5.91 15.79 19.92
N ALA A 163 7.09 16.41 19.80
CA ALA A 163 7.38 17.67 20.49
C ALA A 163 6.48 18.82 20.02
N ALA A 164 6.07 18.84 18.76
CA ALA A 164 5.09 19.81 18.26
C ALA A 164 3.72 19.60 18.92
N ALA A 165 3.28 18.34 19.04
CA ALA A 165 2.02 17.98 19.67
C ALA A 165 1.98 18.36 21.16
N GLU A 166 3.13 18.29 21.84
CA GLU A 166 3.28 18.76 23.22
C GLU A 166 3.47 20.29 23.35
N GLY A 167 3.48 21.03 22.24
CA GLY A 167 3.65 22.49 22.25
C GLY A 167 5.07 22.94 22.58
N TRP A 168 6.07 22.07 22.45
CA TRP A 168 7.47 22.40 22.74
C TRP A 168 8.11 23.26 21.63
N LEU A 169 7.58 23.19 20.41
CA LEU A 169 8.20 23.88 19.28
C LEU A 169 7.86 25.37 19.26
N THR A 170 8.89 26.21 19.15
CA THR A 170 8.75 27.66 18.97
C THR A 170 9.63 28.21 17.85
N PHE A 171 9.05 29.12 17.08
CA PHE A 171 9.76 29.88 16.04
C PHE A 171 10.38 31.18 16.57
N LEU A 172 10.21 31.47 17.86
CA LEU A 172 10.78 32.65 18.51
C LEU A 172 12.18 32.35 19.07
N PRO A 173 13.01 33.38 19.36
CA PRO A 173 14.26 33.21 20.10
C PRO A 173 14.01 32.47 21.42
N GLU A 174 15.00 31.72 21.91
CA GLU A 174 14.87 30.85 23.08
C GLU A 174 14.18 31.56 24.25
N ASP A 175 13.05 31.00 24.69
CA ASP A 175 12.33 31.46 25.87
C ASP A 175 13.09 31.00 27.13
N GLU A 176 13.21 31.87 28.14
CA GLU A 176 13.97 31.57 29.37
C GLU A 176 13.37 30.37 30.13
N ASP A 177 12.12 30.03 29.86
CA ASP A 177 11.38 28.93 30.50
C ASP A 177 11.64 27.54 29.85
N GLN A 178 12.45 27.44 28.79
CA GLN A 178 12.70 26.14 28.13
C GLN A 178 13.76 25.29 28.84
N SER A 179 13.41 24.03 29.07
CA SER A 179 14.39 23.03 29.50
C SER A 179 15.49 22.82 28.45
N PRO A 180 16.68 22.35 28.85
CA PRO A 180 17.74 21.99 27.90
C PRO A 180 17.29 21.01 26.81
N LEU A 181 16.43 20.04 27.15
CA LEU A 181 15.89 19.08 26.18
C LEU A 181 15.01 19.77 25.13
N GLN A 182 14.09 20.63 25.56
CA GLN A 182 13.24 21.40 24.64
C GLN A 182 14.07 22.27 23.69
N ARG A 183 15.16 22.88 24.18
CA ARG A 183 16.08 23.65 23.32
C ARG A 183 16.78 22.77 22.29
N SER A 184 17.27 21.60 22.69
CA SER A 184 17.88 20.63 21.76
C SER A 184 16.89 20.13 20.70
N VAL A 185 15.65 19.85 21.08
CA VAL A 185 14.60 19.42 20.14
C VAL A 185 14.20 20.57 19.19
N ASN A 186 14.07 21.79 19.68
CA ASN A 186 13.85 22.97 18.84
C ASN A 186 14.99 23.18 17.84
N GLN A 187 16.24 22.98 18.26
CA GLN A 187 17.39 23.05 17.37
C GLN A 187 17.36 21.94 16.31
N LEU A 188 16.99 20.71 16.68
CA LEU A 188 16.80 19.60 15.75
C LEU A 188 15.72 19.92 14.72
N ALA A 189 14.54 20.35 15.16
CA ALA A 189 13.43 20.75 14.30
C ALA A 189 13.81 21.87 13.31
N ARG A 190 14.55 22.88 13.78
CA ARG A 190 15.06 23.95 12.90
C ARG A 190 16.04 23.41 11.86
N ASN A 191 16.93 22.49 12.24
CA ASN A 191 17.87 21.90 11.29
C ASN A 191 17.13 21.06 10.24
N LEU A 192 16.22 20.18 10.64
CA LEU A 192 15.40 19.39 9.70
C LEU A 192 14.57 20.28 8.76
N ARG A 193 14.04 21.40 9.27
CA ARG A 193 13.21 22.31 8.48
C ARG A 193 13.96 23.24 7.54
N PHE A 194 15.17 23.67 7.90
CA PHE A 194 15.90 24.72 7.16
C PHE A 194 17.17 24.23 6.48
N ARG A 195 17.58 22.98 6.69
CA ARG A 195 18.72 22.40 6.01
C ARG A 195 18.25 21.21 5.20
N HIS A 196 18.34 21.37 3.89
CA HIS A 196 18.07 20.33 2.92
C HIS A 196 19.37 19.89 2.24
N TYR A 197 19.44 18.63 1.86
CA TYR A 197 20.48 18.12 0.97
C TYR A 197 19.85 17.48 -0.26
N ASP A 198 20.62 17.44 -1.34
CA ASP A 198 20.14 16.90 -2.62
C ASP A 198 19.73 15.43 -2.45
N GLY A 199 18.43 15.15 -2.64
CA GLY A 199 17.85 13.82 -2.46
C GLY A 199 17.31 13.49 -1.06
N ASP A 200 17.18 14.46 -0.15
CA ASP A 200 16.52 14.28 1.16
C ASP A 200 14.99 14.08 1.06
N GLY A 201 14.42 14.23 -0.13
CA GLY A 201 13.01 14.00 -0.39
C GLY A 201 12.10 15.15 0.06
N CYS A 202 12.65 16.29 0.48
CA CYS A 202 11.87 17.49 0.76
C CYS A 202 11.31 18.07 -0.56
N VAL A 203 10.02 18.38 -0.57
CA VAL A 203 9.32 18.97 -1.73
C VAL A 203 9.29 20.50 -1.70
N ASP A 204 9.73 21.10 -0.60
CA ASP A 204 9.81 22.55 -0.42
C ASP A 204 11.19 23.03 -0.91
N HIS A 205 11.28 23.36 -2.19
CA HIS A 205 12.40 24.09 -2.80
C HIS A 205 11.91 25.39 -3.44
#